data_AF-A0A5N8X3Z9-F1
#
_entry.id   AF-A0A5N8X3Z9-F1
#
_cell.length_a   1.000
_cell.length_b   1.000
_cell.length_c   1.000
_cell.angle_alpha   90.00
_cell.angle_beta   90.00
_cell.angle_gamma   90.00
#
_symmetry.space_group_name_H-M   'P 1'
#
loop_
_entity.id
_entity.type
_entity.pdbx_description
1 polymer ?
#
loop_
_entity_poly.entity_id
_entity_poly.type
_entity_poly.pdbx_seq_one_letter_code
_entity_poly.pdbx_strand_id
1 'polypeptide(L)'
;MPVKPTALQDRFRNRGTAYTLEERAELGITGRLPAAVETLEEQASRAYAQLNGQPNDLHKYIYLNEIHDRNEVLYIKLLADHLDELLPVVYDPTVGDAIEQWSAGSSTSTAW
;
A
#
# COMPACT_ATOMS: atom_id res chain seq x y z
N MET A 1 20.06 -23.00 -5.32
CA MET A 1 19.91 -22.28 -4.04
C MET A 1 18.45 -21.87 -3.92
N PRO A 2 17.76 -22.06 -2.77
CA PRO A 2 16.35 -21.73 -2.68
C PRO A 2 16.17 -20.20 -2.73
N VAL A 3 15.17 -19.77 -3.49
CA VAL A 3 14.88 -18.38 -3.86
C VAL A 3 14.42 -17.60 -2.61
N LYS A 4 15.11 -16.52 -2.22
CA LYS A 4 14.59 -15.54 -1.26
C LYS A 4 14.14 -14.28 -1.99
N PRO A 5 12.82 -14.09 -2.21
CA PRO A 5 12.25 -12.77 -2.39
C PRO A 5 11.09 -12.53 -1.42
N THR A 6 11.09 -13.14 -0.24
CA THR A 6 9.97 -13.08 0.69
C THR A 6 9.84 -11.75 1.42
N ALA A 7 10.95 -11.03 1.69
CA ALA A 7 10.90 -9.82 2.50
C ALA A 7 10.08 -8.68 1.87
N LEU A 8 10.05 -8.59 0.53
CA LEU A 8 9.24 -7.59 -0.19
C LEU A 8 7.83 -8.10 -0.57
N GLN A 9 7.61 -9.42 -0.51
CA GLN A 9 6.33 -10.05 -0.87
C GLN A 9 5.43 -10.27 0.34
N ASP A 10 6.03 -10.44 1.52
CA ASP A 10 5.29 -10.59 2.77
C ASP A 10 5.00 -9.21 3.39
N ARG A 11 3.74 -8.80 3.30
CA ARG A 11 3.24 -7.53 3.83
C ARG A 11 3.55 -7.27 5.30
N PHE A 12 3.70 -8.32 6.12
CA PHE A 12 4.01 -8.18 7.54
C PHE A 12 5.49 -7.96 7.80
N ARG A 13 6.36 -8.27 6.83
CA ARG A 13 7.82 -8.12 6.93
C ARG A 13 8.34 -6.96 6.09
N ASN A 14 7.62 -6.59 5.05
CA ASN A 14 8.03 -5.57 4.10
C ASN A 14 8.10 -4.19 4.75
N ARG A 15 9.29 -3.59 4.71
CA ARG A 15 9.54 -2.21 5.17
C ARG A 15 9.82 -1.23 4.02
N GLY A 16 9.76 -1.70 2.77
CA GLY A 16 10.02 -0.89 1.58
C GLY A 16 11.37 -0.17 1.66
N THR A 17 11.37 1.13 1.40
CA THR A 17 12.55 2.00 1.45
C THR A 17 13.19 2.12 2.83
N ALA A 18 12.52 1.67 3.91
CA ALA A 18 13.06 1.73 5.27
C ALA A 18 14.07 0.61 5.60
N TYR A 19 14.33 -0.32 4.67
CA TYR A 19 15.53 -1.15 4.78
C TYR A 19 16.78 -0.31 4.54
N THR A 20 17.73 -0.39 5.47
CA THR A 20 19.10 0.13 5.33
C THR A 20 19.84 -0.55 4.18
N LEU A 21 20.96 0.03 3.73
CA LEU A 21 21.75 -0.56 2.64
C LEU A 21 22.34 -1.91 3.03
N GLU A 22 22.73 -2.06 4.29
CA GLU A 22 23.24 -3.28 4.91
C GLU A 22 22.17 -4.37 4.92
N GLU A 23 20.96 -4.07 5.43
CA GLU A 23 19.84 -5.01 5.43
C GLU A 23 19.45 -5.41 4.00
N ARG A 24 19.51 -4.49 3.02
CA ARG A 24 19.24 -4.81 1.61
C ARG A 24 20.25 -5.82 1.05
N ALA A 25 21.52 -5.69 1.41
CA ALA A 25 22.56 -6.63 1.00
C ALA A 25 22.36 -8.00 1.64
N GLU A 26 22.08 -8.05 2.95
CA GLU A 26 21.82 -9.28 3.70
C GLU A 26 20.57 -10.04 3.20
N LEU A 27 19.52 -9.29 2.85
CA LEU A 27 18.28 -9.84 2.31
C LEU A 27 18.35 -10.15 0.81
N GLY A 28 19.42 -9.75 0.12
CA GLY A 28 19.59 -9.94 -1.33
C GLY A 28 18.63 -9.11 -2.19
N ILE A 29 18.17 -7.96 -1.67
CA ILE A 29 17.23 -7.04 -2.34
C ILE A 29 17.90 -5.76 -2.84
N THR A 30 19.23 -5.69 -2.83
CA THR A 30 19.99 -4.60 -3.43
C THR A 30 19.58 -4.40 -4.90
N GLY A 31 19.31 -3.16 -5.29
CA GLY A 31 18.84 -2.80 -6.64
C GLY A 31 17.36 -3.07 -6.91
N ARG A 32 16.60 -3.65 -5.95
CA ARG A 32 15.15 -3.87 -6.07
C ARG A 32 14.30 -2.71 -5.52
N LEU A 33 14.94 -1.75 -4.85
CA LEU A 33 14.32 -0.59 -4.23
C LEU A 33 15.03 0.69 -4.70
N PRO A 34 14.36 1.85 -4.72
CA PRO A 34 15.00 3.15 -4.92
C PRO A 34 16.19 3.36 -3.98
N ALA A 35 17.18 4.14 -4.39
CA ALA A 35 18.41 4.36 -3.59
C ALA A 35 18.16 5.03 -2.23
N ALA A 36 17.09 5.81 -2.11
CA ALA A 36 16.72 6.46 -0.86
C ALA A 36 16.41 5.44 0.25
N VAL A 37 16.89 5.74 1.45
CA VAL A 37 16.49 5.07 2.69
C VAL A 37 15.61 6.05 3.45
N GLU A 38 14.37 5.66 3.73
CA GLU A 38 13.38 6.51 4.38
C GLU A 38 13.05 5.98 5.78
N THR A 39 12.75 6.84 6.75
CA THR A 39 12.14 6.40 8.02
C THR A 39 10.66 6.04 7.81
N LEU A 40 10.04 5.36 8.78
CA LEU A 40 8.61 5.07 8.73
C LEU A 40 7.78 6.37 8.68
N GLU A 41 8.21 7.42 9.38
CA GLU A 41 7.57 8.74 9.40
C GLU A 41 7.66 9.43 8.04
N GLU A 42 8.80 9.35 7.36
CA GLU A 42 8.96 9.90 6.00
C GLU A 42 8.07 9.15 5.00
N GLN A 43 8.02 7.81 5.10
CA GLN A 43 7.10 6.99 4.30
C GLN A 43 5.64 7.34 4.57
N ALA A 44 5.25 7.49 5.84
CA ALA A 44 3.89 7.85 6.24
C ALA A 44 3.52 9.26 5.74
N SER A 45 4.39 10.25 5.90
CA SER A 45 4.18 11.60 5.40
C SER A 45 3.97 11.62 3.88
N ARG A 46 4.82 10.91 3.13
CA ARG A 46 4.70 10.80 1.67
C ARG A 46 3.43 10.07 1.26
N ALA A 47 3.07 8.98 1.93
CA ALA A 47 1.87 8.21 1.64
C ALA A 47 0.59 9.00 1.97
N TYR A 48 0.57 9.75 3.08
CA TYR A 48 -0.55 10.61 3.44
C TYR A 48 -0.75 11.76 2.44
N ALA A 49 0.33 12.37 1.95
CA ALA A 49 0.23 13.36 0.88
C ALA A 49 -0.38 12.79 -0.42
N GLN A 50 -0.01 11.55 -0.78
CA GLN A 50 -0.60 10.85 -1.93
C GLN A 50 -2.06 10.46 -1.70
N LEU A 51 -2.42 10.03 -0.48
CA LEU A 51 -3.79 9.72 -0.07
C LEU A 51 -4.70 10.95 -0.20
N ASN A 52 -4.22 12.11 0.25
CA ASN A 52 -4.95 13.37 0.13
C ASN A 52 -5.09 13.89 -1.30
N GLY A 53 -4.22 13.43 -2.20
CA GLY A 53 -4.31 13.71 -3.63
C GLY A 53 -5.35 12.85 -4.37
N GLN A 54 -5.96 11.86 -3.72
CA GLN A 54 -6.96 11.00 -4.35
C GLN A 54 -8.26 11.77 -4.62
N PRO A 55 -8.94 11.50 -5.75
CA PRO A 55 -10.07 12.31 -6.21
C PRO A 55 -11.36 12.13 -5.39
N ASN A 56 -11.53 10.99 -4.71
CA ASN A 56 -12.68 10.68 -3.87
C ASN A 56 -12.38 9.52 -2.92
N ASP A 57 -13.33 9.21 -2.03
CA ASP A 57 -13.17 8.21 -0.98
C ASP A 57 -12.99 6.78 -1.51
N LEU A 58 -13.59 6.43 -2.66
CA LEU A 58 -13.33 5.14 -3.31
C LEU A 58 -11.84 5.00 -3.71
N HIS A 59 -11.25 6.06 -4.26
CA HIS A 59 -9.82 6.03 -4.62
C HIS A 59 -8.91 6.07 -3.39
N LYS A 60 -9.31 6.78 -2.33
CA LYS A 60 -8.62 6.72 -1.03
C LYS A 60 -8.64 5.29 -0.48
N TYR A 61 -9.78 4.62 -0.54
CA TYR A 61 -9.94 3.22 -0.11
C TYR A 61 -9.05 2.27 -0.92
N ILE A 62 -9.07 2.36 -2.26
CA ILE A 62 -8.21 1.55 -3.14
C ILE A 62 -6.73 1.78 -2.80
N TYR A 63 -6.33 3.04 -2.63
CA TYR A 63 -4.95 3.40 -2.27
C TYR A 63 -4.53 2.84 -0.90
N LEU A 64 -5.40 2.94 0.10
CA LEU A 64 -5.16 2.35 1.43
C LEU A 64 -5.04 0.83 1.36
N ASN A 65 -5.87 0.15 0.55
CA ASN A 65 -5.76 -1.29 0.32
C ASN A 65 -4.44 -1.67 -0.37
N GLU A 66 -3.98 -0.89 -1.35
CA GLU A 66 -2.68 -1.14 -1.97
C GLU A 66 -1.52 -1.04 -0.96
N ILE A 67 -1.60 -0.11 -0.01
CA ILE A 67 -0.63 -0.01 1.09
C ILE A 67 -0.79 -1.23 2.01
N HIS A 68 -2.02 -1.58 2.38
CA HIS A 68 -2.32 -2.73 3.21
C HIS A 68 -1.67 -4.00 2.64
N ASP A 69 -1.86 -4.29 1.36
CA ASP A 69 -1.32 -5.48 0.69
C ASP A 69 0.21 -5.50 0.61
N ARG A 70 0.87 -4.33 0.69
CA ARG A 70 2.33 -4.22 0.52
C ARG A 70 3.08 -4.09 1.83
N ASN A 71 2.56 -3.36 2.81
CA ASN A 71 3.25 -3.02 4.06
C ASN A 71 2.22 -2.74 5.17
N GLU A 72 1.96 -3.75 6.00
CA GLU A 72 1.02 -3.66 7.12
C GLU A 72 1.42 -2.56 8.12
N VAL A 73 2.71 -2.42 8.42
CA VAL A 73 3.18 -1.45 9.41
C VAL A 73 2.87 -0.02 8.95
N LEU A 74 3.11 0.29 7.67
CA LEU A 74 2.80 1.59 7.11
C LEU A 74 1.29 1.85 7.05
N TYR A 75 0.49 0.83 6.69
CA TYR A 75 -0.97 0.92 6.70
C TYR A 75 -1.50 1.26 8.08
N ILE A 76 -1.10 0.50 9.10
CA ILE A 76 -1.52 0.74 10.49
C ILE A 76 -1.01 2.09 11.00
N LYS A 77 0.20 2.51 10.62
CA LYS A 77 0.75 3.83 10.98
C LYS A 77 -0.14 4.97 10.44
N LEU A 78 -0.54 4.91 9.17
CA LEU A 78 -1.43 5.92 8.57
C LEU A 78 -2.79 5.96 9.28
N LEU A 79 -3.39 4.79 9.53
CA LEU A 79 -4.67 4.72 10.25
C LEU A 79 -4.55 5.24 11.67
N ALA A 80 -3.48 4.91 12.40
CA ALA A 80 -3.30 5.38 13.77
C ALA A 80 -3.11 6.90 13.85
N ASP A 81 -2.36 7.48 12.90
CA ASP A 81 -2.07 8.91 12.89
C ASP A 81 -3.27 9.76 12.42
N HIS A 82 -4.15 9.20 11.60
CA HIS A 82 -5.27 9.91 10.94
C HIS A 82 -6.63 9.22 11.12
N LEU A 83 -6.82 8.55 12.26
CA LEU A 83 -7.93 7.62 12.48
C LEU A 83 -9.31 8.24 12.22
N ASP A 84 -9.57 9.42 12.77
CA ASP A 84 -10.88 10.09 12.66
C ASP A 84 -11.25 10.43 11.22
N GLU A 85 -10.26 10.78 10.39
CA GLU A 85 -10.45 11.08 8.96
C GLU A 85 -10.63 9.81 8.13
N LEU A 86 -9.87 8.76 8.45
CA LEU A 86 -9.79 7.55 7.62
C LEU A 86 -10.81 6.47 8.00
N LEU A 87 -11.36 6.51 9.21
CA LEU A 87 -12.40 5.60 9.69
C LEU A 87 -13.58 5.47 8.72
N PRO A 88 -14.21 6.58 8.26
CA PRO A 88 -15.27 6.50 7.27
C PRO A 88 -14.79 5.85 5.97
N VAL A 89 -13.60 6.20 5.47
CA VAL A 89 -13.10 5.66 4.19
C VAL A 89 -12.91 4.14 4.23
N VAL A 90 -12.41 3.59 5.34
CA VAL A 90 -12.15 2.14 5.46
C VAL A 90 -13.37 1.31 5.85
N TYR A 91 -14.39 1.93 6.43
CA TYR A 91 -15.54 1.23 7.02
C TYR A 91 -16.89 1.59 6.37
N ASP A 92 -16.93 2.56 5.45
CA ASP A 92 -18.18 2.94 4.77
C ASP A 92 -18.63 1.83 3.81
N PRO A 93 -19.80 1.20 4.06
CA PRO A 93 -20.30 0.12 3.22
C PRO A 93 -20.63 0.56 1.78
N THR A 94 -20.85 1.85 1.52
CA THR A 94 -21.17 2.38 0.18
C THR A 94 -20.00 2.31 -0.79
N VAL A 95 -18.76 2.32 -0.29
CA VAL A 95 -17.56 2.09 -1.11
C VAL A 95 -17.50 0.64 -1.59
N GLY A 96 -17.91 -0.31 -0.73
CA GLY A 96 -18.06 -1.73 -1.09
C GLY A 96 -19.06 -1.93 -2.24
N ASP A 97 -20.23 -1.29 -2.15
CA ASP A 97 -21.26 -1.35 -3.20
C ASP A 97 -20.79 -0.75 -4.53
N ALA A 98 -19.97 0.31 -4.49
CA ALA A 98 -19.40 0.93 -5.69
C ALA A 98 -18.35 0.03 -6.37
N ILE A 99 -17.58 -0.73 -5.60
CA ILE A 99 -16.59 -1.70 -6.13
C ILE A 99 -17.28 -2.88 -6.80
N GLU A 100 -18.38 -3.38 -6.23
CA GLU A 100 -19.18 -4.44 -6.85
C GLU A 100 -19.75 -4.00 -8.21
N GLN A 101 -20.29 -2.78 -8.29
CA GLN A 101 -20.80 -2.22 -9.54
C GLN A 101 -19.70 -1.99 -10.59
N TRP A 102 -18.50 -1.57 -10.18
CA TRP A 102 -17.38 -1.38 -11.10
C TRP A 102 -16.84 -2.71 -11.64
N SER A 103 -16.73 -3.73 -10.77
CA SER A 103 -16.26 -5.06 -11.15
C SER A 103 -17.23 -5.78 -12.11
N ALA A 104 -18.54 -5.54 -11.97
CA ALA A 104 -19.56 -6.05 -12.88
C ALA A 104 -19.47 -5.42 -14.29
N GLY A 105 -18.98 -4.18 -14.41
CA GLY A 105 -18.84 -3.45 -15.67
C GLY A 105 -17.61 -3.84 -16.52
N SER A 106 -16.61 -4.49 -15.95
CA SER A 106 -15.36 -4.86 -16.66
C SER A 106 -15.43 -6.18 -17.45
N SER A 107 -16.57 -6.88 -17.47
CA SER A 107 -16.76 -8.11 -18.25
C SER A 107 -17.40 -7.85 -19.62
N THR A 108 -16.82 -7.00 -20.47
CA THR A 108 -17.11 -7.08 -21.92
C THR A 108 -15.97 -6.50 -22.75
N SER A 109 -15.03 -7.35 -23.18
CA SER A 109 -14.42 -7.24 -24.51
C SER A 109 -13.50 -8.44 -24.79
N THR A 110 -14.10 -9.56 -25.19
CA THR A 110 -13.43 -10.47 -26.12
C THR A 110 -14.47 -11.02 -27.09
N ALA A 111 -14.76 -10.24 -28.12
CA ALA A 111 -15.35 -10.74 -29.35
C ALA A 111 -14.23 -10.76 -30.38
N TRP A 112 -13.77 -11.97 -30.74
CA TRP A 112 -13.50 -12.46 -32.10
C TRP A 112 -13.51 -13.99 -32.05
#